data_AF-A0A1H4YZY8-F1
#
_entry.id   AF-A0A1H4YZY8-F1
#
_cell.length_a   1.000
_cell.length_b   1.000
_cell.length_c   1.000
_cell.angle_alpha   90.00
_cell.angle_beta   90.00
_cell.angle_gamma   90.00
#
_symmetry.space_group_name_H-M   'P 1'
#
loop_
_entity.id
_entity.type
_entity.pdbx_description
1 polymer ?
#
loop_
_entity_poly.entity_id
_entity_poly.type
_entity_poly.pdbx_seq_one_letter_code
_entity_poly.pdbx_strand_id
1 'polypeptide(L)'
;MDGTEKLYNYLTSELPNQVDFKDLYNFCFSLFCTLDILPEKLRSLKITTDVLALTVMKISKSKNIREYSNKSDWIEQIEGFLKFENNYPNHENARILLETN
;
A
#
# COMPACT_ATOMS: atom_id res chain seq x y z
N MET A 1 15.55 -3.20 10.10
CA MET A 1 15.75 -2.84 8.68
C MET A 1 15.01 -3.78 7.71
N ASP A 2 14.19 -4.73 8.20
CA ASP A 2 13.79 -5.91 7.40
C ASP A 2 12.39 -5.83 6.76
N GLY A 3 11.45 -5.08 7.34
CA GLY A 3 10.05 -5.04 6.87
C GLY A 3 9.81 -4.19 5.62
N THR A 4 10.25 -2.93 5.63
CA THR A 4 10.04 -1.98 4.53
C THR A 4 10.65 -2.46 3.22
N GLU A 5 11.84 -3.06 3.29
CA GLU A 5 12.56 -3.53 2.10
C GLU A 5 11.95 -4.81 1.52
N LYS A 6 11.57 -5.77 2.38
CA LYS A 6 10.81 -6.96 1.95
C LYS A 6 9.48 -6.60 1.29
N LEU A 7 8.72 -5.70 1.92
CA LEU A 7 7.45 -5.25 1.39
C LEU A 7 7.64 -4.47 0.08
N TYR A 8 8.62 -3.55 0.03
CA TYR A 8 8.93 -2.81 -1.18
C TYR A 8 9.32 -3.72 -2.35
N ASN A 9 10.22 -4.68 -2.13
CA ASN A 9 10.68 -5.58 -3.18
C ASN A 9 9.54 -6.45 -3.71
N TYR A 10 8.70 -6.98 -2.82
CA TYR A 10 7.50 -7.72 -3.20
C TYR A 10 6.53 -6.86 -4.01
N LEU A 11 6.15 -5.70 -3.50
CA LEU A 11 5.19 -4.85 -4.20
C LEU A 11 5.73 -4.30 -5.52
N THR A 12 7.03 -4.06 -5.62
CA THR A 12 7.62 -3.61 -6.89
C THR A 12 7.58 -4.72 -7.95
N SER A 13 7.69 -6.00 -7.57
CA SER A 13 7.60 -7.11 -8.52
C SER A 13 6.17 -7.45 -8.93
N GLU A 14 5.20 -7.21 -8.05
CA GLU A 14 3.80 -7.63 -8.26
C GLU A 14 2.89 -6.51 -8.75
N LEU A 15 3.31 -5.24 -8.65
CA LEU A 15 2.52 -4.11 -9.13
C LEU A 15 2.81 -3.84 -10.61
N PRO A 16 1.77 -3.58 -11.43
CA PRO A 16 1.94 -3.28 -12.84
C PRO A 16 2.89 -2.10 -13.08
N ASN A 17 3.59 -2.09 -14.21
CA ASN A 17 4.56 -1.02 -14.54
C ASN A 17 3.95 0.39 -14.47
N GLN A 18 2.68 0.53 -14.84
CA GLN A 18 1.89 1.73 -14.62
C GLN A 18 0.81 1.44 -13.56
N VAL A 19 0.84 2.22 -12.49
CA VAL A 19 -0.14 2.20 -11.41
C VAL A 19 -0.43 3.66 -11.10
N ASP A 20 -1.71 4.01 -11.02
CA ASP A 20 -2.11 5.35 -10.59
C ASP A 20 -2.10 5.46 -9.06
N PHE A 21 -2.17 6.70 -8.56
CA PHE A 21 -2.14 6.96 -7.12
C PHE A 21 -3.31 6.30 -6.38
N LYS A 22 -4.50 6.27 -6.98
CA LYS A 22 -5.71 5.80 -6.32
C LYS A 22 -5.65 4.29 -6.09
N ASP A 23 -5.18 3.54 -7.08
CA ASP A 23 -5.01 2.10 -6.98
C ASP A 23 -3.90 1.74 -6.00
N LEU A 24 -2.76 2.44 -6.06
CA LEU A 24 -1.68 2.27 -5.08
C LEU A 24 -2.16 2.56 -3.66
N TYR A 25 -2.90 3.66 -3.49
CA TYR A 25 -3.44 4.07 -2.20
C TYR A 25 -4.42 3.04 -1.65
N ASN A 26 -5.41 2.63 -2.46
CA ASN A 26 -6.40 1.63 -2.07
C ASN A 26 -5.74 0.30 -1.68
N PHE A 27 -4.73 -0.11 -2.44
CA PHE A 27 -3.97 -1.33 -2.18
C PHE A 27 -3.19 -1.25 -0.85
N CYS A 28 -2.44 -0.17 -0.64
CA CYS A 28 -1.69 0.04 0.60
C CYS A 28 -2.61 0.19 1.82
N PHE A 29 -3.78 0.80 1.65
CA PHE A 29 -4.79 0.88 2.70
C PHE A 29 -5.41 -0.50 2.99
N SER A 30 -5.64 -1.31 1.96
CA SER A 30 -6.09 -2.70 2.13
C SER A 30 -5.08 -3.53 2.92
N LEU A 31 -3.78 -3.34 2.65
CA LEU A 31 -2.69 -3.98 3.40
C LEU A 31 -2.64 -3.55 4.86
N PHE A 32 -2.97 -2.29 5.15
CA PHE A 32 -3.06 -1.77 6.51
C PHE A 32 -4.19 -2.45 7.29
N CYS A 33 -5.36 -2.57 6.66
CA CYS A 33 -6.57 -3.09 7.30
C CYS A 33 -6.61 -4.63 7.37
N THR A 34 -5.98 -5.33 6.43
CA THR A 34 -6.02 -6.80 6.38
C THR A 34 -4.75 -7.36 5.75
N LEU A 35 -3.97 -8.10 6.54
CA LEU A 35 -2.76 -8.77 6.06
C LEU A 35 -3.06 -10.01 5.21
N ASP A 36 -4.32 -10.49 5.18
CA ASP A 36 -4.69 -11.72 4.47
C ASP A 36 -4.54 -11.61 2.94
N ILE A 37 -4.47 -10.38 2.40
CA ILE A 37 -4.17 -10.15 0.99
C ILE A 37 -2.69 -10.41 0.64
N LEU A 38 -1.81 -10.50 1.64
CA LEU A 38 -0.42 -10.85 1.42
C LEU A 38 -0.22 -12.36 1.34
N PRO A 39 0.79 -12.81 0.57
CA PRO A 39 1.28 -14.18 0.63
C PRO A 39 1.67 -14.56 2.06
N GLU A 40 1.48 -15.84 2.42
CA GLU A 40 1.68 -16.35 3.77
C GLU A 40 3.07 -16.01 4.36
N LYS A 41 4.12 -16.02 3.52
CA LYS A 41 5.50 -15.64 3.87
C LYS A 41 5.66 -14.19 4.35
N LEU A 42 4.72 -13.31 4.00
CA LEU A 42 4.68 -11.89 4.38
C LEU A 42 3.61 -11.58 5.42
N ARG A 43 2.73 -12.53 5.79
CA ARG A 43 1.73 -12.30 6.85
C ARG A 43 2.34 -12.16 8.23
N SER A 44 3.53 -12.71 8.44
CA SER A 44 4.32 -12.53 9.68
C SER A 44 5.03 -11.17 9.76
N LEU A 45 5.02 -10.39 8.68
CA LEU A 45 5.60 -9.04 8.69
C LEU A 45 4.74 -8.14 9.57
N LYS A 46 5.35 -7.54 10.59
CA LYS A 46 4.68 -6.50 11.37
C LYS A 46 4.61 -5.22 10.52
N ILE A 47 3.54 -5.08 9.76
CA ILE A 47 3.31 -3.90 8.94
C ILE A 47 2.74 -2.80 9.84
N THR A 48 3.59 -1.85 10.20
CA THR A 48 3.16 -0.62 10.87
C THR A 48 2.78 0.44 9.84
N THR A 49 1.99 1.42 10.27
CA THR A 49 1.67 2.63 9.49
C THR A 49 2.93 3.26 8.89
N ASP A 50 4.01 3.31 9.67
CA ASP A 50 5.31 3.83 9.23
C ASP A 50 5.97 2.99 8.13
N VAL A 51 5.94 1.66 8.26
CA VAL A 51 6.51 0.75 7.25
C VAL A 51 5.76 0.91 5.93
N LEU A 52 4.42 0.93 5.98
CA LEU A 52 3.58 1.16 4.82
C LEU A 52 3.86 2.52 4.19
N ALA A 53 3.81 3.61 4.96
CA ALA A 53 4.02 4.96 4.45
C ALA A 53 5.36 5.08 3.71
N LEU A 54 6.44 4.55 4.30
CA LEU A 54 7.76 4.55 3.67
C LEU A 54 7.78 3.70 2.40
N THR A 55 7.14 2.53 2.40
CA THR A 55 7.03 1.68 1.22
C THR A 55 6.27 2.39 0.10
N VAL A 56 5.13 3.03 0.39
CA VAL A 56 4.37 3.72 -0.65
C VAL A 56 5.15 4.89 -1.22
N MET A 57 5.80 5.70 -0.37
CA MET A 57 6.67 6.79 -0.85
C MET A 57 7.75 6.28 -1.80
N LYS A 58 8.35 5.13 -1.48
CA LYS A 58 9.40 4.51 -2.31
C LYS A 58 8.85 4.04 -3.66
N ILE A 59 7.65 3.44 -3.68
CA ILE A 59 6.97 3.00 -4.92
C ILE A 59 6.50 4.18 -5.75
N SER A 60 5.88 5.19 -5.14
CA SER A 60 5.43 6.40 -5.84
C SER A 60 6.59 7.11 -6.51
N LYS A 61 7.76 7.17 -5.83
CA LYS A 61 8.98 7.72 -6.43
C LYS A 61 9.49 6.87 -7.59
N SER A 62 9.49 5.53 -7.47
CA SER A 62 9.97 4.65 -8.54
C SER A 62 9.05 4.64 -9.76
N LYS A 63 7.74 4.82 -9.57
CA LYS A 63 6.72 4.86 -10.63
C LYS A 63 6.35 6.28 -11.08
N ASN A 64 7.05 7.31 -10.60
CA ASN A 64 6.86 8.73 -10.94
C ASN A 64 5.42 9.26 -10.67
N ILE A 65 4.79 8.79 -9.59
CA ILE A 65 3.48 9.23 -9.12
C ILE A 65 3.64 10.55 -8.36
N ARG A 66 3.06 11.64 -8.88
CA ARG A 66 3.27 13.01 -8.38
C ARG A 66 2.39 13.40 -7.21
N GLU A 67 1.31 12.65 -6.93
CA GLU A 67 0.35 12.97 -5.87
C GLU A 67 0.84 12.64 -4.44
N TYR A 68 2.09 12.19 -4.28
CA TYR A 68 2.64 11.88 -2.95
C TYR A 68 3.44 13.04 -2.37
N SER A 69 2.91 13.71 -1.35
CA SER A 69 3.50 14.93 -0.79
C SER A 69 4.30 14.78 0.52
N ASN A 70 4.06 13.80 1.39
CA ASN A 70 5.00 13.33 2.45
C ASN A 70 4.34 12.23 3.33
N LYS A 71 5.10 11.68 4.31
CA LYS A 71 4.64 10.67 5.28
C LYS A 71 3.44 11.14 6.12
N SER A 72 3.45 12.38 6.58
CA SER A 72 2.40 12.94 7.44
C SER A 72 1.07 13.03 6.69
N ASP A 73 1.09 13.45 5.42
CA ASP A 73 -0.11 13.53 4.59
C ASP A 73 -0.77 12.17 4.41
N TRP A 74 0.01 11.08 4.34
CA TRP A 74 -0.53 9.73 4.23
C TRP A 74 -1.21 9.26 5.52
N ILE A 75 -0.60 9.57 6.68
CA ILE A 75 -1.17 9.24 7.99
C ILE A 75 -2.48 10.01 8.18
N GLU A 76 -2.49 11.30 7.88
CA GLU A 76 -3.70 12.14 7.97
C GLU A 76 -4.81 11.64 7.03
N GLN A 77 -4.47 11.27 5.80
CA GLN A 77 -5.45 10.69 4.87
C GLN A 77 -6.05 9.41 5.43
N ILE A 78 -5.22 8.46 5.92
CA ILE A 78 -5.70 7.21 6.51
C ILE A 78 -6.60 7.45 7.71
N GLU A 79 -6.22 8.37 8.60
CA GLU A 79 -7.07 8.73 9.73
C GLU A 79 -8.40 9.33 9.28
N GLY A 80 -8.39 10.12 8.20
CA GLY A 80 -9.59 10.64 7.56
C GLY A 80 -10.48 9.52 7.02
N PHE A 81 -9.94 8.60 6.23
CA PHE A 81 -10.72 7.49 5.67
C PHE A 81 -11.31 6.59 6.75
N LEU A 82 -10.53 6.22 7.77
CA LEU A 82 -11.02 5.42 8.91
C LEU A 82 -12.16 6.10 9.68
N LYS A 83 -12.21 7.44 9.68
CA LYS A 83 -13.24 8.22 10.36
C LYS A 83 -14.47 8.49 9.51
N PHE A 84 -14.34 8.56 8.18
CA PHE A 84 -15.37 9.16 7.33
C PHE A 84 -15.82 8.32 6.13
N GLU A 85 -15.10 7.26 5.73
CA GLU A 85 -15.51 6.41 4.59
C GLU A 85 -15.77 4.97 4.99
N ASN A 86 -17.01 4.50 4.78
CA ASN A 86 -17.41 3.12 5.05
C ASN A 86 -17.01 2.13 3.93
N ASN A 87 -16.57 2.63 2.78
CA ASN A 87 -16.34 1.81 1.57
C ASN A 87 -14.85 1.59 1.26
N TYR A 88 -13.97 2.11 2.10
CA TYR A 88 -12.52 1.92 2.01
C TYR A 88 -12.00 1.15 3.23
N PRO A 89 -11.02 0.24 3.05
CA PRO A 89 -10.42 -0.14 1.77
C PRO A 89 -11.32 -1.04 0.93
N ASN A 90 -11.20 -0.95 -0.39
CA ASN A 90 -11.78 -1.95 -1.29
C ASN A 90 -10.79 -3.11 -1.48
N HIS A 91 -10.98 -4.15 -0.65
CA HIS A 91 -10.15 -5.35 -0.63
C HIS A 91 -10.18 -6.15 -1.94
N GLU A 92 -11.28 -6.10 -2.70
CA GLU A 92 -11.40 -6.84 -3.96
C GLU A 92 -10.55 -6.19 -5.06
N ASN A 93 -10.61 -4.86 -5.19
CA ASN A 93 -9.72 -4.12 -6.09
C ASN A 93 -8.25 -4.38 -5.77
N ALA A 94 -7.90 -4.44 -4.47
CA ALA A 94 -6.55 -4.73 -4.04
C ALA A 94 -6.09 -6.14 -4.43
N ARG A 95 -6.97 -7.14 -4.35
CA ARG A 95 -6.68 -8.51 -4.79
C ARG A 95 -6.48 -8.60 -6.29
N ILE A 96 -7.39 -8.00 -7.07
CA ILE A 96 -7.28 -7.96 -8.54
C ILE A 96 -5.93 -7.38 -8.96
N LEU A 97 -5.47 -6.30 -8.31
CA LEU A 97 -4.19 -5.65 -8.62
C LEU A 97 -2.98 -6.60 -8.50
N LEU A 98 -3.02 -7.59 -7.61
CA LEU A 98 -1.97 -8.62 -7.45
C LEU A 98 -2.12 -9.78 -8.43
N GLU A 99 -3.35 -10.13 -8.83
CA GLU A 99 -3.62 -11.25 -9.74
C GLU A 99 -3.42 -10.90 -11.22
N THR A 100 -3.25 -9.60 -11.54
CA THR A 100 -3.13 -9.13 -12.93
C THR A 100 -1.68 -9.14 -13.47
N ASN A 101 -0.70 -9.58 -12.67
CA ASN A 101 0.70 -9.79 -13.08
C ASN A 101 1.13 -11.26 -12.96
#